data_AF-A0A940SKL9-F1
#
_entry.id   AF-A0A940SKL9-F1
#
_cell.length_a   1.000
_cell.length_b   1.000
_cell.length_c   1.000
_cell.angle_alpha   90.00
_cell.angle_beta   90.00
_cell.angle_gamma   90.00
#
_symmetry.space_group_name_H-M   'P 1'
#
loop_
_entity.id
_entity.type
_entity.pdbx_description
1 polymer ?
#
loop_
_entity_poly.entity_id
_entity_poly.type
_entity_poly.pdbx_seq_one_letter_code
_entity_poly.pdbx_strand_id
1 'polypeptide(L)'
;MLIIVKEKLSLKIKKAIIKDILYLEEKYSEYNIEMSILLEKTLNEFEYPSPFELHYSKEHKEKYLIDEDYVCGEDVDPDLAAHIVVTIDRGICLKGKPIIETFKPIDNKYFLRSILK
;
A
#
# COMPACT_ATOMS: atom_id res chain seq x y z
N MET A 1 -5.45 2.71 -1.38
CA MET A 1 -4.53 3.64 -2.09
C MET A 1 -3.17 2.97 -2.25
N LEU A 2 -2.49 3.16 -3.39
CA LEU A 2 -1.13 2.66 -3.63
C LEU A 2 -0.16 3.83 -3.74
N ILE A 3 0.96 3.74 -3.02
CA ILE A 3 2.03 4.75 -3.04
C ILE A 3 3.33 4.07 -3.45
N ILE A 4 3.97 4.58 -4.50
CA ILE A 4 5.18 3.97 -5.05
C ILE A 4 6.38 4.84 -4.69
N VAL A 5 7.38 4.25 -4.02
CA VAL A 5 8.61 4.92 -3.60
C VAL A 5 9.83 4.26 -4.24
N LYS A 6 10.89 5.02 -4.49
CA LYS A 6 12.10 4.50 -5.14
C LYS A 6 13.02 3.75 -4.17
N GLU A 7 13.03 4.18 -2.93
CA GLU A 7 13.95 3.72 -1.89
C GLU A 7 13.20 3.29 -0.64
N LYS A 8 13.81 2.41 0.14
CA LYS A 8 13.25 1.94 1.41
C LYS A 8 13.01 3.10 2.37
N LEU A 9 11.92 3.02 3.11
CA LEU A 9 11.59 4.03 4.11
C LEU A 9 12.31 3.71 5.42
N SER A 10 12.90 4.72 6.05
CA SER A 10 13.38 4.57 7.42
C SER A 10 12.20 4.40 8.39
N LEU A 11 12.43 3.72 9.52
CA LEU A 11 11.43 3.55 10.57
C LEU A 11 10.84 4.90 11.01
N LYS A 12 11.67 5.93 11.12
CA LYS A 12 11.26 7.31 11.47
C LYS A 12 10.23 7.86 10.48
N ILE A 13 10.44 7.65 9.17
CA ILE A 13 9.51 8.10 8.13
C ILE A 13 8.21 7.30 8.19
N LYS A 14 8.29 5.97 8.36
CA LYS A 14 7.11 5.10 8.49
C LYS A 14 6.22 5.57 9.65
N LYS A 15 6.80 5.78 10.84
CA LYS A 15 6.08 6.29 12.03
C LYS A 15 5.48 7.69 11.79
N ALA A 16 6.18 8.59 11.10
CA ALA A 16 5.66 9.92 10.80
C ALA A 16 4.42 9.87 9.88
N ILE A 17 4.44 9.02 8.84
CA ILE A 17 3.29 8.81 7.94
C ILE A 17 2.08 8.31 8.72
N ILE A 18 2.26 7.32 9.60
CA ILE A 18 1.17 6.78 10.42
C ILE A 18 0.58 7.87 11.32
N LYS A 19 1.43 8.67 11.97
CA LYS A 19 0.97 9.78 12.82
C LYS A 19 0.11 10.77 12.05
N ASP A 20 0.53 11.12 10.83
CA ASP A 20 -0.24 12.04 9.98
C ASP A 20 -1.58 11.43 9.55
N ILE A 21 -1.62 10.13 9.24
CA ILE A 21 -2.87 9.42 8.91
C ILE A 21 -3.83 9.39 10.12
N LEU A 22 -3.33 9.06 11.30
CA LEU A 22 -4.14 9.05 12.53
C LEU A 22 -4.72 10.42 12.83
N TYR A 23 -3.92 11.48 12.68
CA TYR A 23 -4.38 12.87 12.82
C TYR A 23 -5.48 13.21 11.80
N LEU A 24 -5.34 12.78 10.55
CA LEU A 24 -6.35 13.01 9.52
C LEU A 24 -7.66 12.28 9.81
N GLU A 25 -7.61 11.02 10.25
CA GLU A 25 -8.82 10.26 10.59
C GLU A 25 -9.48 10.73 11.89
N GLU A 26 -8.72 11.28 12.84
CA GLU A 26 -9.29 11.97 14.01
C GLU A 26 -10.08 13.21 13.58
N LYS A 27 -9.51 13.99 12.66
CA LYS A 27 -10.11 15.24 12.16
C LYS A 27 -11.29 15.01 11.22
N TYR A 28 -11.25 13.95 10.42
CA TYR A 28 -12.24 13.64 9.40
C TYR A 28 -12.71 12.18 9.51
N SER A 29 -13.39 11.89 10.62
CA SER A 29 -13.83 10.55 11.02
C SER A 29 -14.75 9.84 10.02
N GLU A 30 -15.35 10.56 9.08
CA GLU A 30 -16.20 10.02 8.02
C GLU A 30 -15.40 9.30 6.91
N TYR A 31 -14.08 9.53 6.82
CA TYR A 31 -13.23 8.87 5.83
C TYR A 31 -12.38 7.78 6.48
N ASN A 32 -12.31 6.62 5.81
CA ASN A 32 -11.40 5.54 6.19
C ASN A 32 -10.24 5.54 5.19
N ILE A 33 -9.04 5.78 5.69
CA ILE A 33 -7.83 5.74 4.88
C ILE A 33 -7.33 4.30 4.85
N GLU A 34 -7.03 3.80 3.66
CA GLU A 34 -6.32 2.55 3.48
C GLU A 34 -5.21 2.75 2.45
N MET A 35 -4.00 2.34 2.80
CA MET A 35 -2.86 2.50 1.92
C MET A 35 -1.78 1.43 2.07
N SER A 36 -1.13 1.13 0.95
CA SER A 36 0.09 0.33 0.91
C SER A 36 1.19 1.11 0.17
N ILE A 37 2.39 1.13 0.74
CA ILE A 37 3.59 1.68 0.12
C ILE A 37 4.41 0.54 -0.48
N LEU A 38 4.73 0.62 -1.76
CA LEU A 38 5.54 -0.37 -2.47
C LEU A 38 6.80 0.27 -3.04
N LEU A 39 7.84 -0.54 -3.23
CA LEU A 39 9.06 -0.10 -3.91
C LEU A 39 8.86 -0.16 -5.43
N GLU A 40 9.29 0.85 -6.18
CA GLU A 40 9.20 0.89 -7.65
C GLU A 40 9.88 -0.34 -8.29
N LYS A 41 10.93 -0.87 -7.68
CA LYS A 41 11.62 -2.07 -8.16
C LYS A 41 10.74 -3.33 -8.14
N THR A 42 9.86 -3.49 -7.15
CA THR A 42 8.99 -4.69 -7.04
C THR A 42 7.84 -4.66 -8.03
N LEU A 43 7.59 -3.53 -8.68
CA LEU A 43 6.64 -3.42 -9.78
C LEU A 43 7.27 -3.79 -11.13
N ASN A 44 8.57 -3.53 -11.29
CA ASN A 44 9.30 -3.85 -12.52
C ASN A 44 9.59 -5.34 -12.64
N GLU A 45 9.96 -5.95 -11.51
CA GLU A 45 10.14 -7.39 -11.32
C GLU A 45 8.98 -7.87 -10.44
N PHE A 46 7.81 -8.08 -11.04
CA PHE A 46 6.60 -8.37 -10.28
C PHE A 46 6.77 -9.64 -9.42
N GLU A 47 6.64 -9.47 -8.10
CA GLU A 47 6.70 -10.54 -7.10
C GLU A 47 5.30 -10.83 -6.52
N TYR A 48 5.00 -12.11 -6.29
CA TYR A 48 3.76 -12.57 -5.67
C TYR A 48 4.05 -13.61 -4.56
N PRO A 49 3.52 -13.44 -3.34
CA PRO A 49 2.76 -12.29 -2.85
C PRO A 49 3.59 -10.99 -2.89
N SER A 50 2.96 -9.84 -3.05
CA SER A 50 3.70 -8.60 -3.37
C SER A 50 4.29 -7.95 -2.11
N PRO A 51 5.59 -7.61 -2.09
CA PRO A 51 6.19 -6.95 -0.94
C PRO A 51 5.70 -5.50 -0.76
N PHE A 52 5.56 -5.07 0.51
CA PHE A 52 5.23 -3.70 0.86
C PHE A 52 6.12 -3.17 2.00
N GLU A 53 6.40 -1.86 1.96
CA GLU A 53 7.25 -1.16 2.93
C GLU A 53 6.47 -0.72 4.17
N LEU A 54 5.20 -0.36 3.98
CA LEU A 54 4.28 0.12 5.01
C LEU A 54 2.85 -0.10 4.55
N HIS A 55 1.99 -0.56 5.46
CA HIS A 55 0.56 -0.66 5.26
C HIS A 55 -0.21 0.01 6.41
N TYR A 56 -1.31 0.66 6.05
CA TYR A 56 -2.29 1.18 6.99
C TYR A 56 -3.69 0.77 6.53
N SER A 57 -4.47 0.28 7.49
CA SER A 57 -5.89 0.02 7.35
C SER A 57 -6.55 0.20 8.71
N LYS A 58 -7.89 0.19 8.71
CA LYS A 58 -8.69 0.22 9.93
C LYS A 58 -8.35 -0.92 10.90
N GLU A 59 -7.96 -2.09 10.38
CA GLU A 59 -7.60 -3.27 11.19
C GLU A 59 -6.30 -3.07 11.96
N HIS A 60 -5.40 -2.23 11.45
CA HIS A 60 -4.13 -1.88 12.10
C HIS A 60 -4.23 -0.68 13.03
N LYS A 61 -5.30 0.13 12.93
CA LYS A 61 -5.46 1.40 13.64
C LYS A 61 -5.28 1.28 15.16
N GLU A 62 -5.95 0.30 15.77
CA GLU A 62 -5.86 0.10 17.24
C GLU A 62 -4.44 -0.24 17.69
N LYS A 63 -3.72 -1.09 16.93
CA LYS A 63 -2.32 -1.42 17.22
C LYS A 63 -1.43 -0.19 17.15
N TYR A 64 -1.61 0.65 16.12
CA TYR A 64 -0.87 1.91 15.99
C TYR A 64 -1.15 2.92 17.11
N LEU A 65 -2.31 2.85 17.77
CA LEU A 65 -2.65 3.73 18.90
C LEU A 65 -2.08 3.26 20.24
N ILE A 66 -1.94 1.94 20.42
CA ILE A 66 -1.57 1.34 21.71
C ILE A 66 -0.06 1.05 21.78
N ASP A 67 0.58 0.76 20.64
CA ASP A 67 1.99 0.40 20.56
C ASP A 67 2.75 1.38 19.66
N GLU A 68 3.57 2.24 20.28
CA GLU A 68 4.38 3.24 19.56
C GLU A 68 5.47 2.62 18.68
N ASP A 69 5.83 1.35 18.89
CA ASP A 69 6.82 0.62 18.11
C ASP A 69 6.19 -0.23 16.99
N TYR A 70 4.87 -0.35 16.97
CA TYR A 70 4.17 -1.08 15.93
C TYR A 70 4.30 -0.41 14.57
N VAL A 71 4.75 -1.20 13.58
CA VAL A 71 4.76 -0.83 12.16
C VAL A 71 4.37 -2.04 11.33
N CYS A 72 3.26 -1.94 10.59
CA CYS A 72 2.89 -2.96 9.61
C CYS A 72 3.68 -2.71 8.32
N GLY A 73 4.76 -3.44 8.10
CA GLY A 73 5.61 -3.26 6.92
C GLY A 73 6.69 -4.33 6.83
N GLU A 74 7.41 -4.34 5.71
CA GLU A 74 8.48 -5.32 5.42
C GLU A 74 7.98 -6.76 5.33
N ASP A 75 6.72 -6.92 4.92
CA ASP A 75 6.06 -8.20 4.68
C ASP A 75 5.50 -8.24 3.26
N VAL A 76 4.79 -9.31 2.93
CA VAL A 76 4.15 -9.54 1.64
C VAL A 76 2.63 -9.62 1.79
N ASP A 77 1.90 -9.15 0.78
CA ASP A 77 0.44 -9.18 0.76
C ASP A 77 -0.06 -9.79 -0.57
N PRO A 78 -0.79 -10.92 -0.54
CA PRO A 78 -1.35 -11.54 -1.73
C PRO A 78 -2.45 -10.69 -2.37
N ASP A 79 -3.15 -9.84 -1.62
CA ASP A 79 -4.29 -9.06 -2.10
C ASP A 79 -3.81 -7.85 -2.96
N LEU A 80 -2.55 -7.45 -2.84
CA LEU A 80 -1.95 -6.37 -3.63
C LEU A 80 -1.95 -6.62 -5.14
N ALA A 81 -1.87 -7.86 -5.60
CA ALA A 81 -1.93 -8.12 -7.04
C ALA A 81 -3.30 -7.74 -7.60
N ALA A 82 -4.39 -8.02 -6.87
CA ALA A 82 -5.73 -7.57 -7.24
C ALA A 82 -5.85 -6.03 -7.19
N HIS A 83 -5.33 -5.40 -6.13
CA HIS A 83 -5.34 -3.94 -5.99
C HIS A 83 -4.62 -3.27 -7.16
N ILE A 84 -3.46 -3.77 -7.58
CA ILE A 84 -2.71 -3.22 -8.71
C ILE A 84 -3.48 -3.41 -10.02
N VAL A 85 -4.06 -4.59 -10.28
CA VAL A 85 -4.84 -4.83 -11.50
C VAL A 85 -6.03 -3.88 -11.60
N VAL A 86 -6.78 -3.70 -10.51
CA VAL A 86 -7.89 -2.73 -10.47
C VAL A 86 -7.39 -1.29 -10.62
N THR A 87 -6.22 -0.96 -10.06
CA THR A 87 -5.60 0.36 -10.22
C THR A 87 -5.21 0.63 -11.67
N ILE A 88 -4.70 -0.36 -12.39
CA ILE A 88 -4.37 -0.23 -13.83
C ILE A 88 -5.64 0.04 -14.64
N ASP A 89 -6.73 -0.68 -14.38
CA ASP A 89 -7.97 -0.58 -15.17
C ASP A 89 -8.82 0.65 -14.82
N ARG A 90 -8.87 1.03 -13.54
CA ARG A 90 -9.85 2.00 -13.00
C ARG A 90 -9.27 3.04 -12.04
N GLY A 91 -7.98 2.97 -11.73
CA GLY A 91 -7.36 3.88 -10.78
C GLY A 91 -7.31 5.33 -11.27
N ILE A 92 -7.16 6.25 -10.32
CA ILE A 92 -6.93 7.68 -10.60
C ILE A 92 -5.56 8.03 -10.03
N CYS A 93 -4.68 8.60 -10.86
CA CYS A 93 -3.39 9.11 -10.38
C CYS A 93 -3.63 10.43 -9.65
N LEU A 94 -3.39 10.44 -8.33
CA LEU A 94 -3.47 11.65 -7.51
C LEU A 94 -2.24 12.55 -7.66
N LYS A 95 -1.05 11.93 -7.84
CA LYS A 95 0.23 12.63 -7.96
C LYS A 95 1.32 11.71 -8.53
N GLY A 96 2.16 12.27 -9.40
CA GLY A 96 3.34 11.57 -9.94
C GLY A 96 3.17 11.14 -11.39
N LYS A 97 3.88 10.09 -11.78
CA LYS A 97 3.78 9.52 -13.13
C LYS A 97 2.37 8.96 -13.39
N PRO A 98 1.89 8.97 -14.64
CA PRO A 98 0.65 8.27 -15.00
C PRO A 98 0.68 6.80 -14.59
N ILE A 99 -0.50 6.22 -14.30
CA ILE A 99 -0.65 4.81 -13.91
C ILE A 99 -0.02 3.87 -14.95
N ILE A 100 -0.29 4.14 -16.24
CA ILE A 100 0.21 3.32 -17.35
C ILE A 100 1.74 3.36 -17.53
N GLU A 101 2.41 4.37 -16.97
CA GLU A 101 3.88 4.47 -16.96
C GLU A 101 4.52 3.88 -15.70
N THR A 102 3.70 3.66 -14.66
CA THR A 102 4.16 3.21 -13.34
C THR A 102 3.98 1.72 -13.17
N PHE A 103 2.85 1.18 -13.63
CA PHE A 103 2.49 -0.23 -13.49
C PHE A 103 2.53 -0.93 -14.83
N LYS A 104 3.05 -2.16 -14.83
CA LYS A 104 2.96 -3.08 -15.96
C LYS A 104 1.78 -4.03 -15.77
N PRO A 105 1.18 -4.55 -16.85
CA PRO A 105 0.18 -5.60 -16.74
C PRO A 105 0.70 -6.78 -15.92
N ILE A 106 -0.10 -7.23 -14.94
CA ILE A 106 0.17 -8.41 -14.13
C ILE A 106 -0.47 -9.63 -14.80
N ASP A 107 0.22 -10.78 -14.77
CA ASP A 107 -0.35 -12.05 -15.23
C ASP A 107 -1.64 -12.37 -14.45
N ASN A 108 -2.72 -12.62 -15.19
CA ASN A 108 -4.05 -12.84 -14.64
C ASN A 108 -4.11 -13.97 -13.59
N LYS A 109 -3.17 -14.93 -13.61
CA LYS A 109 -3.10 -15.96 -12.57
C LYS A 109 -2.90 -15.38 -11.16
N TYR A 110 -2.18 -14.27 -11.02
CA TYR A 110 -1.93 -13.65 -9.73
C TYR A 110 -3.16 -12.89 -9.24
N PHE A 111 -3.87 -12.20 -10.15
CA PHE A 111 -5.18 -11.63 -9.85
C PHE A 111 -6.16 -12.69 -9.32
N LEU A 112 -6.26 -13.82 -10.03
CA LEU A 112 -7.13 -14.92 -9.62
C LEU A 112 -6.74 -15.48 -8.25
N ARG A 113 -5.44 -15.66 -7.98
CA ARG A 113 -4.95 -16.12 -6.67
C ARG A 113 -5.23 -15.14 -5.53
N SER A 114 -5.29 -13.84 -5.80
CA SER A 114 -5.64 -12.83 -4.79
C SER A 114 -7.11 -12.89 -4.38
N ILE A 115 -8.02 -13.26 -5.30
CA ILE A 115 -9.47 -13.21 -5.04
C ILE A 115 -10.09 -14.58 -4.76
N LEU A 116 -9.45 -15.66 -5.20
CA LEU A 116 -9.86 -17.04 -4.91
C LEU A 116 -9.11 -17.50 -3.66
N LYS A 117 -9.73 -17.31 -2.50
CA LYS A 117 -9.25 -17.84 -1.22
C LYS A 117 -9.62 -19.31 -1.06
#